data_AF-K7EZV3-F1
#
_entry.id   AF-K7EZV3-F1
#
_cell.length_a   1.000
_cell.length_b   1.000
_cell.length_c   1.000
_cell.angle_alpha   90.00
_cell.angle_beta   90.00
_cell.angle_gamma   90.00
#
_symmetry.space_group_name_H-M   'P 1'
#
loop_
_entity.id
_entity.type
_entity.pdbx_description
1 polymer ?
#
loop_
_entity_poly.entity_id
_entity_poly.type
_entity_poly.pdbx_seq_one_letter_code
_entity_poly.pdbx_strand_id
1 'polypeptide(L)'
;MEKLIRELLFADDAALLAHTEAAMQRITSCFAKTAQHFGLEVSLKKTEVLYQPAPHEEHHPPSIFIEQTELKVVHQFSYLGCVILSDTKIDQEVDNRLAKAISTFGRLYKRVRNNSNLKRDTKVRVYKAVVLTILLYGAESWVTYRRHLSLLEHFRQRCLRTILNIHWSDFVANTEVLELAEVTSIEAMVLKIQLRWAGHIARMENHRLPKIVLYGELSSGYRDIGAPRKRYKDSLKKSLTACCIDHRQWATQAADRNSWRHTVHQATSFFEDTRRACMED
;
A
#
# COMPACT_ATOMS: atom_id res chain seq x y z
N MET A 1 -12.78 24.14 9.07
CA MET A 1 -13.84 23.92 8.05
C MET A 1 -13.89 22.43 7.76
N GLU A 2 -15.05 21.82 7.95
CA GLU A 2 -15.28 20.41 7.64
C GLU A 2 -15.24 20.20 6.12
N LYS A 3 -14.64 19.10 5.67
CA LYS A 3 -14.59 18.71 4.26
C LYS A 3 -15.10 17.29 4.11
N LEU A 4 -16.16 17.12 3.34
CA LEU A 4 -16.67 15.81 2.96
C LEU A 4 -16.05 15.37 1.63
N ILE A 5 -15.40 14.21 1.62
CA ILE A 5 -14.89 13.59 0.40
C ILE A 5 -16.02 12.74 -0.18
N ARG A 6 -16.49 13.09 -1.38
CA ARG A 6 -17.64 12.47 -2.03
C ARG A 6 -17.28 11.58 -3.21
N GLU A 7 -16.13 11.82 -3.83
CA GLU A 7 -15.72 11.15 -5.05
C GLU A 7 -14.20 11.03 -5.12
N LEU A 8 -13.75 9.93 -5.71
CA LEU A 8 -12.39 9.68 -6.13
C LEU A 8 -12.47 9.25 -7.59
N LEU A 9 -12.02 10.13 -8.49
CA LEU A 9 -12.15 9.93 -9.94
C LEU A 9 -10.77 9.76 -10.56
N PHE A 10 -10.62 8.77 -11.43
CA PHE A 10 -9.42 8.55 -12.21
C PHE A 10 -9.75 7.89 -13.55
N ALA A 11 -9.61 8.63 -14.65
CA ALA A 11 -10.06 8.18 -15.97
C ALA A 11 -11.53 7.70 -15.95
N ASP A 12 -11.78 6.44 -16.32
CA ASP A 12 -13.11 5.80 -16.27
C ASP A 12 -13.45 5.19 -14.90
N ASP A 13 -12.46 5.00 -14.02
CA ASP A 13 -12.67 4.51 -12.67
C ASP A 13 -13.19 5.62 -11.76
N ALA A 14 -14.38 5.42 -11.19
CA ALA A 14 -14.99 6.33 -10.22
C ALA A 14 -15.35 5.56 -8.94
N ALA A 15 -14.91 6.08 -7.78
CA ALA A 15 -15.36 5.61 -6.47
C ALA A 15 -16.10 6.73 -5.74
N LEU A 16 -17.38 6.50 -5.47
CA LEU A 16 -18.26 7.42 -4.75
C LEU A 16 -18.25 7.07 -3.25
N LEU A 17 -18.33 8.11 -2.41
CA LEU A 17 -18.22 8.01 -0.96
C LEU A 17 -19.38 8.75 -0.31
N ALA A 18 -20.01 8.10 0.66
CA ALA A 18 -21.08 8.68 1.46
C ALA A 18 -21.12 8.03 2.85
N HIS A 19 -21.58 8.77 3.85
CA HIS A 19 -21.71 8.29 5.23
C HIS A 19 -23.03 7.54 5.50
N THR A 20 -24.04 7.74 4.65
CA THR A 20 -25.35 7.10 4.83
C THR A 20 -25.81 6.46 3.52
N GLU A 21 -26.59 5.40 3.63
CA GLU A 21 -27.18 4.70 2.48
C GLU A 21 -28.01 5.65 1.62
N ALA A 22 -28.86 6.49 2.23
CA ALA A 22 -29.64 7.47 1.50
C ALA A 22 -28.76 8.48 0.74
N ALA A 23 -27.63 8.89 1.31
CA ALA A 23 -26.68 9.74 0.60
C ALA A 23 -25.94 9.00 -0.52
N MET A 24 -25.61 7.72 -0.31
CA MET A 24 -25.01 6.85 -1.32
C MET A 24 -25.94 6.62 -2.51
N GLN A 25 -27.23 6.38 -2.26
CA GLN A 25 -28.26 6.26 -3.29
C GLN A 25 -28.35 7.55 -4.10
N ARG A 26 -28.44 8.70 -3.44
CA ARG A 26 -28.53 10.01 -4.11
C ARG A 26 -27.31 10.30 -4.98
N ILE A 27 -26.09 10.14 -4.45
CA ILE A 27 -24.88 10.46 -5.23
C ILE A 27 -24.74 9.51 -6.42
N THR A 28 -25.03 8.22 -6.24
CA THR A 28 -24.97 7.21 -7.30
C THR A 28 -26.00 7.50 -8.40
N SER A 29 -27.26 7.82 -8.04
CA SER A 29 -28.29 8.18 -9.01
C SER A 29 -27.96 9.49 -9.76
N CYS A 30 -27.46 10.50 -9.04
CA CYS A 30 -27.03 11.75 -9.67
C CYS A 30 -25.85 11.52 -10.62
N PHE A 31 -24.87 10.71 -10.22
CA PHE A 31 -23.71 10.39 -11.04
C PHE A 31 -24.13 9.66 -12.32
N ALA A 32 -24.97 8.61 -12.22
CA ALA A 32 -25.47 7.87 -13.38
C ALA A 32 -26.26 8.76 -14.34
N LYS A 33 -27.18 9.58 -13.84
CA LYS A 33 -27.95 10.53 -14.66
C LYS A 33 -27.06 11.56 -15.34
N THR A 34 -26.06 12.07 -14.63
CA THR A 34 -25.10 13.04 -15.17
C THR A 34 -24.24 12.39 -16.26
N ALA A 35 -23.75 11.17 -16.03
CA ALA A 35 -23.01 10.40 -17.04
C ALA A 35 -23.83 10.26 -18.33
N GLN A 36 -25.11 9.90 -18.22
CA GLN A 36 -26.02 9.80 -19.37
C GLN A 36 -26.17 11.12 -20.13
N HIS A 37 -26.29 12.26 -19.42
CA HIS A 37 -26.35 13.57 -20.07
C HIS A 37 -25.08 13.90 -20.88
N PHE A 38 -23.93 13.33 -20.50
CA PHE A 38 -22.66 13.44 -21.24
C PHE A 38 -22.45 12.31 -22.27
N GLY A 39 -23.47 11.47 -22.52
CA GLY A 39 -23.38 10.35 -23.46
C GLY A 39 -22.54 9.17 -22.95
N LEU A 40 -22.34 9.08 -21.64
CA LEU A 40 -21.62 7.98 -20.97
C LEU A 40 -22.62 7.03 -20.29
N GLU A 41 -22.27 5.75 -20.24
CA GLU A 41 -23.07 4.71 -19.59
C GLU A 41 -22.30 4.11 -18.40
N VAL A 42 -22.97 3.98 -17.26
CA VAL A 42 -22.40 3.30 -16.09
C VAL A 42 -22.53 1.80 -16.26
N SER A 43 -21.40 1.09 -16.22
CA SER A 43 -21.39 -0.36 -16.35
C SER A 43 -21.92 -1.05 -15.09
N LEU A 44 -23.22 -1.36 -15.06
CA LEU A 44 -23.88 -2.03 -13.93
C LEU A 44 -23.16 -3.32 -13.48
N LYS A 45 -22.57 -4.06 -14.42
CA LYS A 45 -21.81 -5.29 -14.13
C LYS A 45 -20.51 -5.03 -13.35
N LYS A 46 -19.87 -3.88 -13.58
CA LYS A 46 -18.60 -3.50 -12.93
C LYS A 46 -18.81 -2.65 -11.67
N THR A 47 -19.96 -1.99 -11.57
CA THR A 47 -20.27 -1.14 -10.41
C THR A 47 -20.65 -2.01 -9.21
N GLU A 48 -19.85 -1.91 -8.16
CA GLU A 48 -20.02 -2.64 -6.90
C GLU A 48 -20.16 -1.65 -5.74
N VAL A 49 -20.76 -2.09 -4.64
CA VAL A 49 -20.95 -1.28 -3.42
C VAL A 49 -20.17 -1.91 -2.28
N LEU A 50 -19.26 -1.15 -1.67
CA LEU A 50 -18.59 -1.54 -0.43
C LEU A 50 -19.28 -0.88 0.75
N TYR A 51 -19.76 -1.68 1.69
CA TYR A 51 -20.28 -1.17 2.96
C TYR A 51 -19.29 -1.41 4.09
N GLN A 52 -18.94 -0.35 4.80
CA GLN A 52 -18.06 -0.38 5.95
C GLN A 52 -18.84 0.12 7.18
N PRO A 53 -19.32 -0.80 8.06
CA PRO A 53 -20.03 -0.40 9.27
C PRO A 53 -19.09 0.28 10.26
N ALA A 54 -19.65 1.08 11.18
CA ALA A 54 -18.86 1.57 12.30
C ALA A 54 -18.45 0.39 13.21
N PRO A 55 -17.39 0.54 14.02
CA PRO A 55 -17.05 -0.49 15.01
C PRO A 55 -18.25 -0.81 15.90
N HIS A 56 -18.49 -2.10 16.14
CA HIS A 56 -19.59 -2.61 16.99
C HIS A 56 -21.01 -2.42 16.44
N GLU A 57 -21.17 -1.92 15.21
CA GLU A 57 -22.46 -1.93 14.52
C GLU A 57 -22.68 -3.26 13.78
N GLU A 58 -23.95 -3.68 13.73
CA GLU A 58 -24.34 -4.83 12.92
C GLU A 58 -24.16 -4.55 11.43
N HIS A 59 -23.72 -5.58 10.70
CA HIS A 59 -23.52 -5.48 9.27
C HIS A 59 -24.86 -5.63 8.54
N HIS A 60 -25.51 -4.51 8.25
CA HIS A 60 -26.65 -4.46 7.35
C HIS A 60 -26.20 -4.03 5.95
N PRO A 61 -26.18 -4.95 4.96
CA PRO A 61 -25.77 -4.60 3.61
C PRO A 61 -26.75 -3.56 3.01
N PRO A 62 -26.26 -2.48 2.38
CA PRO A 62 -27.10 -1.45 1.79
C PRO A 62 -27.71 -1.91 0.47
N SER A 63 -28.91 -1.44 0.16
CA SER A 63 -29.56 -1.67 -1.13
C SER A 63 -29.47 -0.40 -1.96
N ILE A 64 -28.49 -0.36 -2.87
CA ILE A 64 -28.26 0.77 -3.77
C ILE A 64 -28.68 0.39 -5.19
N PHE A 65 -29.44 1.25 -5.83
CA PHE A 65 -29.97 1.04 -7.17
C PHE A 65 -29.43 2.06 -8.17
N ILE A 66 -29.16 1.61 -9.39
CA ILE A 66 -29.09 2.46 -10.57
C ILE A 66 -30.26 2.07 -11.45
N GLU A 67 -31.16 3.05 -11.70
CA GLU A 67 -32.43 2.84 -12.37
C GLU A 67 -33.29 1.79 -11.65
N GLN A 68 -33.37 0.56 -12.17
CA GLN A 68 -34.09 -0.57 -11.58
C GLN A 68 -33.17 -1.73 -11.19
N THR A 69 -31.85 -1.57 -11.34
CA THR A 69 -30.87 -2.62 -11.06
C THR A 69 -30.23 -2.37 -9.70
N GLU A 70 -30.36 -3.34 -8.79
CA GLU A 70 -29.62 -3.35 -7.53
C GLU A 70 -28.14 -3.62 -7.79
N LEU A 71 -27.28 -2.79 -7.22
CA LEU A 71 -25.84 -2.94 -7.32
C LEU A 71 -25.36 -4.05 -6.39
N LYS A 72 -24.37 -4.81 -6.85
CA LYS A 72 -23.78 -5.90 -6.07
C LYS A 72 -23.00 -5.34 -4.88
N VAL A 73 -23.44 -5.69 -3.66
CA VAL A 73 -22.67 -5.42 -2.43
C VAL A 73 -21.50 -6.40 -2.33
N VAL A 74 -20.31 -5.89 -2.03
CA VAL A 74 -19.08 -6.68 -1.94
C VAL A 74 -18.35 -6.44 -0.63
N HIS A 75 -17.72 -7.50 -0.13
CA HIS A 75 -16.76 -7.41 0.98
C HIS A 75 -15.39 -6.90 0.52
N GLN A 76 -15.04 -7.19 -0.74
CA GLN A 76 -13.77 -6.85 -1.36
C GLN A 76 -14.00 -5.91 -2.54
N PHE A 77 -13.48 -4.69 -2.45
CA PHE A 77 -13.60 -3.67 -3.48
C PHE A 77 -12.24 -3.40 -4.11
N SER A 78 -12.16 -3.38 -5.45
CA SER A 78 -10.92 -3.10 -6.17
C SER A 78 -10.96 -1.69 -6.76
N TYR A 79 -9.94 -0.88 -6.47
CA TYR A 79 -9.81 0.48 -7.01
C TYR A 79 -8.34 0.77 -7.35
N LEU A 80 -8.08 1.20 -8.59
CA LEU A 80 -6.72 1.49 -9.11
C LEU A 80 -5.71 0.37 -8.88
N GLY A 81 -6.23 -0.86 -8.99
CA GLY A 81 -5.49 -2.08 -8.81
C GLY A 81 -5.27 -2.48 -7.35
N CYS A 82 -5.59 -1.66 -6.34
CA CYS A 82 -5.54 -1.98 -4.92
C CYS A 82 -6.86 -2.57 -4.42
N VAL A 83 -6.79 -3.41 -3.40
CA VAL A 83 -7.95 -4.06 -2.78
C VAL A 83 -8.23 -3.47 -1.40
N ILE A 84 -9.48 -3.09 -1.19
CA ILE A 84 -10.02 -2.55 0.04
C ILE A 84 -11.06 -3.54 0.57
N LEU A 85 -10.93 -3.91 1.84
CA LEU A 85 -11.90 -4.76 2.53
C LEU A 85 -12.85 -3.92 3.38
N SER A 86 -14.08 -4.40 3.56
CA SER A 86 -15.06 -3.75 4.46
C SER A 86 -14.57 -3.72 5.91
N ASP A 87 -13.75 -4.69 6.31
CA ASP A 87 -13.13 -4.73 7.63
C ASP A 87 -11.83 -3.91 7.73
N THR A 88 -11.45 -3.14 6.70
CA THR A 88 -10.25 -2.27 6.63
C THR A 88 -8.89 -2.98 6.83
N LYS A 89 -8.84 -4.32 6.84
CA LYS A 89 -7.56 -5.03 6.95
C LYS A 89 -6.81 -5.03 5.63
N ILE A 90 -5.49 -4.98 5.71
CA ILE A 90 -4.61 -5.03 4.53
C ILE A 90 -4.23 -6.45 4.12
N ASP A 91 -4.66 -7.47 4.87
CA ASP A 91 -4.25 -8.87 4.68
C ASP A 91 -4.45 -9.32 3.24
N GLN A 92 -5.66 -9.14 2.71
CA GLN A 92 -5.97 -9.54 1.34
C GLN A 92 -5.19 -8.74 0.29
N GLU A 93 -4.87 -7.47 0.54
CA GLU A 93 -4.05 -6.67 -0.38
C GLU A 93 -2.61 -7.21 -0.43
N VAL A 94 -2.03 -7.55 0.72
CA VAL A 94 -0.70 -8.16 0.80
C VAL A 94 -0.70 -9.51 0.11
N ASP A 95 -1.71 -10.36 0.34
CA ASP A 95 -1.84 -11.67 -0.30
C ASP A 95 -2.00 -11.54 -1.82
N ASN A 96 -2.78 -10.56 -2.29
CA ASN A 96 -2.95 -10.28 -3.71
C ASN A 96 -1.64 -9.82 -4.38
N ARG A 97 -0.86 -8.94 -3.73
CA ARG A 97 0.48 -8.57 -4.22
C ARG A 97 1.40 -9.76 -4.29
N LEU A 98 1.40 -10.55 -3.22
CA LEU A 98 2.24 -11.73 -3.11
C LEU A 98 1.90 -12.74 -4.22
N ALA A 99 0.62 -13.02 -4.46
CA ALA A 99 0.17 -13.91 -5.54
C ALA A 99 0.60 -13.40 -6.93
N LYS A 100 0.45 -12.09 -7.21
CA LYS A 100 0.90 -11.48 -8.47
C LYS A 100 2.42 -11.56 -8.64
N ALA A 101 3.17 -11.31 -7.57
CA ALA A 101 4.63 -11.38 -7.57
C ALA A 101 5.12 -12.83 -7.75
N ILE A 102 4.50 -13.82 -7.08
CA ILE A 102 4.78 -15.26 -7.26
C ILE A 102 4.54 -15.67 -8.70
N SER A 103 3.37 -15.35 -9.26
CA SER A 103 3.03 -15.69 -10.64
C SER A 103 4.03 -15.10 -11.63
N THR A 104 4.39 -13.82 -11.43
CA THR A 104 5.37 -13.14 -12.29
C THR A 104 6.76 -13.74 -12.16
N PHE A 105 7.22 -14.03 -10.94
CA PHE A 105 8.51 -14.68 -10.71
C PHE A 105 8.58 -16.05 -11.39
N GLY A 106 7.50 -16.84 -11.30
CA GLY A 106 7.39 -18.13 -11.99
C GLY A 106 7.50 -17.99 -13.52
N ARG A 107 6.85 -16.99 -14.12
CA ARG A 107 6.96 -16.71 -15.56
C ARG A 107 8.37 -16.31 -15.99
N LEU A 108 9.12 -15.63 -15.11
CA LEU A 108 10.51 -15.24 -15.37
C LEU A 108 11.50 -16.40 -15.23
N TYR A 109 11.10 -17.54 -14.64
CA TYR A 109 12.00 -18.65 -14.35
C TYR A 109 12.76 -19.14 -15.59
N LYS A 110 12.07 -19.48 -16.69
CA LYS A 110 12.73 -19.99 -17.89
C LYS A 110 13.62 -18.93 -18.57
N ARG A 111 13.14 -17.68 -18.69
CA ARG A 111 13.76 -16.63 -19.50
C ARG A 111 14.88 -15.87 -18.79
N VAL A 112 14.74 -15.68 -17.49
CA VAL A 112 15.70 -14.93 -16.66
C VAL A 112 16.57 -15.89 -15.88
N ARG A 113 15.96 -16.84 -15.17
CA ARG A 113 16.71 -17.69 -14.26
C ARG A 113 17.53 -18.76 -14.99
N ASN A 114 16.91 -19.60 -15.81
CA ASN A 114 17.63 -20.69 -16.51
C ASN A 114 18.50 -20.22 -17.68
N ASN A 115 18.51 -18.92 -17.97
CA ASN A 115 19.31 -18.37 -19.03
C ASN A 115 20.76 -18.19 -18.58
N SER A 116 21.66 -18.98 -19.15
CA SER A 116 23.12 -18.93 -18.91
C SER A 116 23.77 -17.67 -19.47
N ASN A 117 23.15 -17.03 -20.48
CA ASN A 117 23.67 -15.81 -21.10
C ASN A 117 23.47 -14.55 -20.22
N LEU A 118 22.68 -14.66 -19.15
CA LEU A 118 22.46 -13.55 -18.22
C LEU A 118 23.38 -13.65 -17.00
N LYS A 119 24.10 -12.57 -16.72
CA LYS A 119 24.89 -12.43 -15.49
C LYS A 119 23.98 -12.40 -14.26
N ARG A 120 24.47 -12.91 -13.12
CA ARG A 120 23.73 -12.93 -11.83
C ARG A 120 23.16 -11.55 -11.48
N ASP A 121 23.99 -10.52 -11.52
CA ASP A 121 23.61 -9.12 -11.29
C ASP A 121 22.47 -8.64 -12.22
N THR A 122 22.48 -9.03 -13.50
CA THR A 122 21.38 -8.70 -14.42
C THR A 122 20.08 -9.40 -14.03
N LYS A 123 20.14 -10.67 -13.58
CA LYS A 123 18.96 -11.39 -13.08
C LYS A 123 18.38 -10.71 -11.83
N VAL A 124 19.24 -10.26 -10.92
CA VAL A 124 18.82 -9.52 -9.72
C VAL A 124 18.21 -8.16 -10.12
N ARG A 125 18.77 -7.42 -11.08
CA ARG A 125 18.17 -6.18 -11.60
C ARG A 125 16.76 -6.41 -12.17
N VAL A 126 16.56 -7.47 -12.97
CA VAL A 126 15.23 -7.82 -13.50
C VAL A 126 14.25 -8.14 -12.37
N TYR A 127 14.70 -8.88 -11.34
CA TYR A 127 13.89 -9.12 -10.14
C TYR A 127 13.49 -7.83 -9.43
N LYS A 128 14.44 -6.91 -9.17
CA LYS A 128 14.18 -5.61 -8.54
C LYS A 128 13.19 -4.77 -9.38
N ALA A 129 13.34 -4.78 -10.70
CA ALA A 129 12.52 -3.96 -11.60
C ALA A 129 11.09 -4.48 -11.80
N VAL A 130 10.89 -5.80 -11.76
CA VAL A 130 9.61 -6.41 -12.12
C VAL A 130 8.91 -7.04 -10.92
N VAL A 131 9.57 -7.96 -10.22
CA VAL A 131 8.90 -8.75 -9.17
C VAL A 131 8.74 -7.92 -7.90
N LEU A 132 9.80 -7.21 -7.51
CA LEU A 132 9.79 -6.40 -6.29
C LEU A 132 8.85 -5.19 -6.41
N THR A 133 8.76 -4.57 -7.59
CA THR A 133 7.82 -3.46 -7.86
C THR A 133 6.37 -3.92 -7.80
N ILE A 134 6.05 -5.11 -8.33
CA ILE A 134 4.72 -5.71 -8.19
C ILE A 134 4.42 -6.04 -6.72
N LEU A 135 5.39 -6.60 -6.00
CA LEU A 135 5.25 -7.00 -4.60
C LEU A 135 4.96 -5.80 -3.69
N LEU A 136 5.61 -4.65 -3.94
CA LEU A 136 5.51 -3.45 -3.10
C LEU A 136 4.57 -2.38 -3.67
N TYR A 137 3.78 -2.69 -4.70
CA TYR A 137 2.82 -1.76 -5.26
C TYR A 137 1.75 -1.39 -4.21
N GLY A 138 1.63 -0.09 -3.90
CA GLY A 138 0.72 0.43 -2.89
C GLY A 138 1.29 0.43 -1.46
N ALA A 139 2.54 0.02 -1.26
CA ALA A 139 3.17 0.00 0.06
C ALA A 139 3.27 1.40 0.71
N GLU A 140 3.15 2.48 -0.08
CA GLU A 140 3.07 3.87 0.39
C GLU A 140 1.95 4.09 1.42
N SER A 141 0.82 3.39 1.28
CA SER A 141 -0.38 3.57 2.12
C SER A 141 -0.66 2.41 3.06
N TRP A 142 0.16 1.35 3.04
CA TRP A 142 -0.06 0.18 3.88
C TRP A 142 0.16 0.45 5.36
N VAL A 143 -0.66 -0.17 6.20
CA VAL A 143 -0.47 -0.24 7.64
C VAL A 143 -0.03 -1.65 8.01
N THR A 144 1.27 -1.90 7.92
CA THR A 144 1.84 -3.25 8.05
C THR A 144 2.07 -3.68 9.49
N TYR A 145 1.78 -4.96 9.76
CA TYR A 145 2.19 -5.66 10.98
C TYR A 145 3.44 -6.51 10.73
N ARG A 146 4.09 -6.96 11.81
CA ARG A 146 5.28 -7.84 11.71
C ARG A 146 5.02 -9.06 10.83
N ARG A 147 3.85 -9.72 10.98
CA ARG A 147 3.45 -10.86 10.16
C ARG A 147 3.47 -10.57 8.64
N HIS A 148 3.06 -9.37 8.23
CA HIS A 148 3.06 -8.97 6.81
C HIS A 148 4.49 -8.79 6.30
N LEU A 149 5.32 -8.07 7.06
CA LEU A 149 6.72 -7.86 6.71
C LEU A 149 7.49 -9.18 6.66
N SER A 150 7.28 -10.06 7.64
CA SER A 150 7.84 -11.41 7.65
C SER A 150 7.41 -12.21 6.43
N LEU A 151 6.12 -12.24 6.09
CA LEU A 151 5.64 -12.98 4.91
C LEU A 151 6.32 -12.51 3.61
N LEU A 152 6.39 -11.21 3.40
CA LEU A 152 7.05 -10.60 2.23
C LEU A 152 8.56 -10.89 2.21
N GLU A 153 9.21 -10.87 3.37
CA GLU A 153 10.62 -11.16 3.52
C GLU A 153 10.94 -12.63 3.20
N HIS A 154 10.13 -13.59 3.67
CA HIS A 154 10.29 -15.01 3.33
C HIS A 154 10.19 -15.25 1.82
N PHE A 155 9.20 -14.65 1.16
CA PHE A 155 9.05 -14.76 -0.29
C PHE A 155 10.26 -14.18 -1.02
N ARG A 156 10.73 -13.01 -0.60
CA ARG A 156 11.93 -12.38 -1.17
C ARG A 156 13.17 -13.25 -1.02
N GLN A 157 13.42 -13.77 0.18
CA GLN A 157 14.55 -14.67 0.45
C GLN A 157 14.50 -15.89 -0.47
N ARG A 158 13.32 -16.50 -0.63
CA ARG A 158 13.13 -17.61 -1.59
C ARG A 158 13.48 -17.19 -3.02
N CYS A 159 13.02 -16.04 -3.49
CA CYS A 159 13.33 -15.54 -4.83
C CYS A 159 14.83 -15.29 -5.02
N LEU A 160 15.49 -14.62 -4.08
CA LEU A 160 16.90 -14.28 -4.17
C LEU A 160 17.81 -15.51 -4.13
N ARG A 161 17.56 -16.44 -3.20
CA ARG A 161 18.27 -17.73 -3.17
C ARG A 161 18.10 -18.49 -4.48
N THR A 162 16.87 -18.51 -5.02
CA THR A 162 16.60 -19.10 -6.32
C THR A 162 17.42 -18.42 -7.42
N ILE A 163 17.45 -17.09 -7.49
CA ILE A 163 18.18 -16.33 -8.53
C ILE A 163 19.69 -16.57 -8.46
N LEU A 164 20.24 -16.52 -7.25
CA LEU A 164 21.66 -16.62 -6.96
C LEU A 164 22.20 -18.07 -7.00
N ASN A 165 21.31 -19.06 -7.14
CA ASN A 165 21.64 -20.49 -7.10
C ASN A 165 22.20 -20.92 -5.74
N ILE A 166 21.60 -20.45 -4.66
CA ILE A 166 22.00 -20.79 -3.28
C ILE A 166 21.12 -21.94 -2.80
N HIS A 167 21.76 -23.04 -2.46
CA HIS A 167 21.14 -24.24 -1.90
C HIS A 167 21.19 -24.22 -0.36
N TRP A 168 20.37 -25.07 0.25
CA TRP A 168 20.35 -25.20 1.72
C TRP A 168 21.69 -25.72 2.26
N SER A 169 22.40 -26.54 1.48
CA SER A 169 23.72 -27.09 1.80
C SER A 169 24.84 -26.07 1.77
N ASP A 170 24.60 -24.87 1.25
CA ASP A 170 25.61 -23.82 1.17
C ASP A 170 25.75 -23.08 2.50
N PHE A 171 24.83 -23.30 3.46
CA PHE A 171 24.79 -22.68 4.80
C PHE A 171 24.87 -21.14 4.80
N VAL A 172 24.57 -20.50 3.66
CA VAL A 172 24.57 -19.04 3.50
C VAL A 172 23.45 -18.41 4.33
N ALA A 173 23.80 -17.44 5.17
CA ALA A 173 22.85 -16.74 6.03
C ALA A 173 21.88 -15.84 5.22
N ASN A 174 20.70 -15.57 5.77
CA ASN A 174 19.71 -14.71 5.09
C ASN A 174 20.21 -13.28 4.89
N THR A 175 21.07 -12.76 5.77
CA THR A 175 21.72 -11.45 5.66
C THR A 175 22.69 -11.42 4.47
N GLU A 176 23.54 -12.44 4.35
CA GLU A 176 24.50 -12.60 3.26
C GLU A 176 23.82 -12.68 1.88
N VAL A 177 22.67 -13.36 1.78
CA VAL A 177 21.87 -13.36 0.53
C VAL A 177 21.49 -11.93 0.08
N LEU A 178 21.21 -11.04 1.02
CA LEU A 178 20.84 -9.65 0.71
C LEU A 178 22.04 -8.83 0.23
N GLU A 179 23.19 -9.07 0.84
CA GLU A 179 24.45 -8.42 0.47
C GLU A 179 24.89 -8.83 -0.92
N LEU A 180 24.86 -10.12 -1.23
CA LEU A 180 25.14 -10.66 -2.56
C LEU A 180 24.20 -10.10 -3.65
N ALA A 181 22.98 -9.74 -3.29
CA ALA A 181 22.00 -9.16 -4.19
C ALA A 181 21.98 -7.61 -4.16
N GLU A 182 22.79 -6.97 -3.32
CA GLU A 182 22.81 -5.53 -3.08
C GLU A 182 21.40 -4.96 -2.81
N VAL A 183 20.67 -5.60 -1.90
CA VAL A 183 19.31 -5.19 -1.50
C VAL A 183 19.21 -5.02 0.00
N THR A 184 18.37 -4.11 0.45
CA THR A 184 18.04 -3.93 1.89
C THR A 184 16.88 -4.84 2.29
N SER A 185 16.56 -4.97 3.58
CA SER A 185 15.36 -5.68 4.04
C SER A 185 14.04 -5.15 3.44
N ILE A 186 12.99 -6.00 3.40
CA ILE A 186 11.64 -5.53 3.05
C ILE A 186 11.19 -4.40 3.99
N GLU A 187 11.47 -4.49 5.29
CA GLU A 187 11.08 -3.45 6.25
C GLU A 187 11.76 -2.11 5.90
N ALA A 188 13.06 -2.11 5.60
CA ALA A 188 13.78 -0.92 5.14
C ALA A 188 13.20 -0.35 3.83
N MET A 189 12.81 -1.22 2.89
CA MET A 189 12.19 -0.79 1.62
C MET A 189 10.83 -0.13 1.84
N VAL A 190 9.93 -0.77 2.62
CA VAL A 190 8.60 -0.24 2.94
C VAL A 190 8.74 1.09 3.70
N LEU A 191 9.63 1.15 4.67
CA LEU A 191 9.92 2.37 5.42
C LEU A 191 10.35 3.50 4.48
N LYS A 192 11.31 3.25 3.59
CA LYS A 192 11.79 4.23 2.61
C LYS A 192 10.68 4.72 1.68
N ILE A 193 9.81 3.82 1.21
CA ILE A 193 8.66 4.15 0.36
C ILE A 193 7.69 5.07 1.14
N GLN A 194 7.33 4.70 2.37
CA GLN A 194 6.43 5.47 3.21
C GLN A 194 6.99 6.87 3.55
N LEU A 195 8.27 6.99 3.90
CA LEU A 195 8.88 8.29 4.18
C LEU A 195 8.98 9.18 2.94
N ARG A 196 9.31 8.61 1.78
CA ARG A 196 9.29 9.36 0.51
C ARG A 196 7.90 9.89 0.18
N TRP A 197 6.88 9.04 0.36
CA TRP A 197 5.49 9.41 0.15
C TRP A 197 5.03 10.48 1.14
N ALA A 198 5.32 10.32 2.42
CA ALA A 198 4.98 11.30 3.45
C ALA A 198 5.58 12.68 3.14
N GLY A 199 6.86 12.75 2.77
CA GLY A 199 7.46 14.03 2.37
C GLY A 199 6.82 14.61 1.10
N HIS A 200 6.41 13.77 0.15
CA HIS A 200 5.65 14.26 -1.01
C HIS A 200 4.29 14.83 -0.62
N ILE A 201 3.54 14.17 0.27
CA ILE A 201 2.28 14.70 0.81
C ILE A 201 2.52 16.03 1.53
N ALA A 202 3.57 16.14 2.36
CA ALA A 202 3.87 17.38 3.09
C ALA A 202 4.04 18.59 2.16
N ARG A 203 4.65 18.37 0.99
CA ARG A 203 4.86 19.40 -0.04
C ARG A 203 3.65 19.68 -0.94
N MET A 204 2.60 18.86 -0.92
CA MET A 204 1.39 19.11 -1.72
C MET A 204 0.66 20.38 -1.26
N GLU A 205 -0.18 20.96 -2.12
CA GLU A 205 -1.05 22.06 -1.72
C GLU A 205 -2.10 21.60 -0.70
N ASN A 206 -2.52 22.51 0.18
CA ASN A 206 -3.44 22.19 1.29
C ASN A 206 -4.84 21.74 0.85
N HIS A 207 -5.22 21.98 -0.41
CA HIS A 207 -6.50 21.54 -0.96
C HIS A 207 -6.47 20.10 -1.50
N ARG A 208 -5.27 19.49 -1.64
CA ARG A 208 -5.11 18.14 -2.17
C ARG A 208 -5.60 17.08 -1.17
N LEU A 209 -6.39 16.12 -1.65
CA LEU A 209 -7.01 15.08 -0.80
C LEU A 209 -6.01 14.31 0.08
N PRO A 210 -4.85 13.82 -0.42
CA PRO A 210 -3.92 13.08 0.43
C PRO A 210 -3.41 13.91 1.62
N LYS A 211 -3.20 15.22 1.42
CA LYS A 211 -2.76 16.12 2.49
C LYS A 211 -3.88 16.40 3.48
N ILE A 212 -5.10 16.61 2.99
CA ILE A 212 -6.29 16.75 3.84
C ILE A 212 -6.50 15.49 4.69
N VAL A 213 -6.39 14.30 4.11
CA VAL A 213 -6.54 13.02 4.83
C VAL A 213 -5.40 12.81 5.84
N LEU A 214 -4.16 13.16 5.47
CA LEU A 214 -3.02 13.00 6.37
C LEU A 214 -3.08 13.96 7.56
N TYR A 215 -3.53 15.20 7.41
CA TYR A 215 -3.56 16.16 8.52
C TYR A 215 -4.94 16.32 9.17
N GLY A 216 -5.99 15.85 8.51
CA GLY A 216 -7.36 15.92 8.99
C GLY A 216 -7.63 15.03 10.20
N GLU A 217 -8.71 15.37 10.87
CA GLU A 217 -9.31 14.63 11.98
C GLU A 217 -10.81 14.52 11.70
N LEU A 218 -11.43 13.46 12.22
CA LEU A 218 -12.87 13.28 12.06
C LEU A 218 -13.61 14.34 12.88
N SER A 219 -14.70 14.89 12.33
CA SER A 219 -15.55 15.86 13.03
C SER A 219 -16.32 15.22 14.19
N SER A 220 -16.58 13.91 14.10
CA SER A 220 -17.29 13.11 15.10
C SER A 220 -16.71 11.70 15.20
N GLY A 221 -17.06 11.02 16.29
CA GLY A 221 -16.56 9.69 16.63
C GLY A 221 -15.27 9.74 17.47
N TYR A 222 -15.13 8.75 18.36
CA TYR A 222 -13.94 8.57 19.19
C TYR A 222 -13.28 7.25 18.87
N ARG A 223 -12.03 7.12 19.30
CA ARG A 223 -11.27 5.88 19.16
C ARG A 223 -11.33 5.13 20.48
N ASP A 224 -11.66 3.85 20.40
CA ASP A 224 -11.68 2.97 21.56
C ASP A 224 -10.34 2.97 22.29
N ILE A 225 -10.41 2.95 23.62
CA ILE A 225 -9.25 2.86 24.51
C ILE A 225 -8.70 1.42 24.46
N GLY A 226 -7.37 1.26 24.53
CA GLY A 226 -6.71 -0.05 24.57
C GLY A 226 -5.80 -0.28 23.36
N ALA A 227 -6.03 -1.37 22.62
CA ALA A 227 -5.25 -1.77 21.44
C ALA A 227 -6.00 -1.60 20.11
N PRO A 228 -6.47 -0.39 19.76
CA PRO A 228 -7.19 -0.16 18.51
C PRO A 228 -6.30 -0.36 17.28
N ARG A 229 -6.91 -0.72 16.15
CA ARG A 229 -6.21 -0.97 14.88
C ARG A 229 -5.38 0.22 14.44
N LYS A 230 -4.13 -0.01 14.06
CA LYS A 230 -3.19 1.05 13.68
C LYS A 230 -3.72 1.86 12.49
N ARG A 231 -3.47 3.15 12.50
CA ARG A 231 -3.68 4.05 11.36
C ARG A 231 -2.39 4.23 10.57
N TYR A 232 -2.52 4.82 9.40
CA TYR A 232 -1.37 5.26 8.61
C TYR A 232 -0.44 6.19 9.40
N LYS A 233 -1.01 7.19 10.13
CA LYS A 233 -0.24 8.09 11.02
C LYS A 233 0.61 7.32 12.04
N ASP A 234 0.08 6.24 12.61
CA ASP A 234 0.79 5.44 13.61
C ASP A 234 1.96 4.65 12.99
N SER A 235 1.76 4.12 11.76
CA SER A 235 2.83 3.49 10.97
C SER A 235 3.91 4.50 10.60
N LEU A 236 3.53 5.68 10.11
CA LEU A 236 4.46 6.75 9.76
C LEU A 236 5.27 7.21 10.98
N LYS A 237 4.64 7.37 12.14
CA LYS A 237 5.35 7.69 13.40
C LYS A 237 6.37 6.61 13.74
N LYS A 238 6.01 5.32 13.64
CA LYS A 238 6.97 4.21 13.85
C LYS A 238 8.15 4.32 12.87
N SER A 239 7.88 4.55 11.59
CA SER A 239 8.90 4.69 10.54
C SER A 239 9.84 5.88 10.80
N LEU A 240 9.30 7.02 11.24
CA LEU A 240 10.09 8.19 11.62
C LEU A 240 10.99 7.90 12.83
N THR A 241 10.44 7.28 13.89
CA THR A 241 11.21 6.89 15.08
C THR A 241 12.33 5.91 14.74
N ALA A 242 12.05 4.89 13.93
CA ALA A 242 13.04 3.89 13.51
C ALA A 242 14.18 4.50 12.67
N CYS A 243 13.96 5.69 12.11
CA CYS A 243 14.92 6.45 11.32
C CYS A 243 15.50 7.65 12.07
N CYS A 244 15.26 7.77 13.38
CA CYS A 244 15.72 8.89 14.20
C CYS A 244 15.28 10.27 13.67
N ILE A 245 14.14 10.35 12.98
CA ILE A 245 13.57 11.60 12.48
C ILE A 245 12.53 12.10 13.48
N ASP A 246 12.63 13.36 13.89
CA ASP A 246 11.67 13.96 14.80
C ASP A 246 10.27 14.08 14.15
N HIS A 247 9.30 13.40 14.77
CA HIS A 247 7.88 13.45 14.43
C HIS A 247 7.26 14.85 14.38
N ARG A 248 7.84 15.86 15.03
CA ARG A 248 7.33 17.25 15.01
C ARG A 248 7.90 18.08 13.87
N GLN A 249 9.11 17.77 13.42
CA GLN A 249 9.86 18.59 12.48
C GLN A 249 9.97 17.98 11.08
N TRP A 250 9.64 16.69 10.91
CA TRP A 250 9.81 16.00 9.63
C TRP A 250 9.11 16.71 8.46
N ALA A 251 7.95 17.33 8.67
CA ALA A 251 7.22 18.03 7.61
C ALA A 251 7.98 19.29 7.13
N THR A 252 8.62 20.02 8.06
CA THR A 252 9.48 21.16 7.76
C THR A 252 10.75 20.71 7.06
N GLN A 253 11.39 19.65 7.55
CA GLN A 253 12.55 19.04 6.89
C GLN A 253 12.21 18.50 5.49
N ALA A 254 10.97 18.05 5.29
CA ALA A 254 10.46 17.57 4.03
C ALA A 254 10.14 18.68 3.02
N ALA A 255 10.17 19.96 3.42
CA ALA A 255 9.87 21.08 2.53
C ALA A 255 10.85 21.14 1.34
N ASP A 256 12.15 20.96 1.60
CA ASP A 256 13.13 20.75 0.54
C ASP A 256 13.15 19.29 0.08
N ARG A 257 12.92 19.07 -1.22
CA ARG A 257 12.83 17.73 -1.80
C ARG A 257 14.17 16.99 -1.76
N ASN A 258 15.28 17.69 -1.98
CA ASN A 258 16.60 17.08 -2.11
C ASN A 258 17.16 16.70 -0.74
N SER A 259 17.09 17.61 0.23
CA SER A 259 17.39 17.38 1.64
C SER A 259 16.55 16.22 2.16
N TRP A 260 15.23 16.22 1.94
CA TRP A 260 14.40 15.09 2.37
C TRP A 260 14.82 13.76 1.77
N ARG A 261 15.10 13.73 0.46
CA ARG A 261 15.58 12.52 -0.22
C ARG A 261 16.90 12.02 0.37
N HIS A 262 17.80 12.94 0.70
CA HIS A 262 19.08 12.62 1.33
C HIS A 262 18.90 12.08 2.76
N THR A 263 18.11 12.76 3.60
CA THR A 263 17.77 12.32 4.96
C THR A 263 17.13 10.94 4.96
N VAL A 264 16.13 10.69 4.11
CA VAL A 264 15.48 9.38 4.01
C VAL A 264 16.47 8.31 3.56
N HIS A 265 17.38 8.63 2.64
CA HIS A 265 18.43 7.69 2.22
C HIS A 265 19.34 7.31 3.38
N GLN A 266 19.92 8.30 4.07
CA GLN A 266 20.81 8.09 5.22
C GLN A 266 20.11 7.32 6.33
N ALA A 267 18.88 7.70 6.67
CA ALA A 267 18.14 7.09 7.76
C ALA A 267 17.75 5.63 7.45
N THR A 268 17.40 5.33 6.19
CA THR A 268 17.13 3.93 5.78
C THR A 268 18.41 3.09 5.82
N SER A 269 19.56 3.66 5.41
CA SER A 269 20.85 2.98 5.54
C SER A 269 21.18 2.67 6.99
N PHE A 270 21.10 3.68 7.87
CA PHE A 270 21.32 3.51 9.31
C PHE A 270 20.41 2.46 9.94
N PHE A 271 19.12 2.45 9.57
CA PHE A 271 18.16 1.43 10.01
C PHE A 271 18.60 0.03 9.58
N GLU A 272 19.05 -0.13 8.33
CA GLU A 272 19.50 -1.42 7.82
C GLU A 272 20.81 -1.87 8.50
N ASP A 273 21.75 -0.97 8.75
CA ASP A 273 23.01 -1.25 9.45
C ASP A 273 22.74 -1.70 10.88
N THR A 274 21.86 -1.00 11.61
CA THR A 274 21.43 -1.37 12.96
C THR A 274 20.76 -2.75 12.98
N ARG A 275 19.91 -3.02 11.99
CA ARG A 275 19.22 -4.31 11.87
C ARG A 275 20.20 -5.46 11.61
N ARG A 276 21.28 -5.22 10.85
CA ARG A 276 22.33 -6.22 10.59
C ARG A 276 23.12 -6.53 11.85
N ALA A 277 23.56 -5.49 12.58
CA ALA A 277 24.28 -5.67 13.84
C ALA A 277 23.49 -6.54 14.84
N CYS A 278 22.19 -6.29 15.01
CA CYS A 278 21.35 -7.10 15.89
C CYS A 278 21.11 -8.56 15.44
N MET A 279 21.57 -8.97 14.25
CA MET A 279 21.49 -10.36 13.77
C MET A 279 22.84 -11.09 13.85
N GLU A 280 23.92 -10.37 14.12
CA GLU A 280 25.27 -10.91 14.28
C GLU A 280 25.61 -11.19 15.76
N ASP A 281 24.92 -10.51 16.68
CA ASP A 281 24.89 -10.78 18.14
C ASP A 281 23.97 -11.95 18.51
#